data_AF-A0A1B6DY79-F1
#
_entry.id   AF-A0A1B6DY79-F1
#
_cell.length_a   1.000
_cell.length_b   1.000
_cell.length_c   1.000
_cell.angle_alpha   90.00
_cell.angle_beta   90.00
_cell.angle_gamma   90.00
#
_symmetry.space_group_name_H-M   'P 1'
#
loop_
_entity.id
_entity.type
_entity.pdbx_description
1 polymer ?
#
loop_
_entity_poly.entity_id
_entity_poly.type
_entity_poly.pdbx_seq_one_letter_code
_entity_poly.pdbx_strand_id
1 'polypeptide(L)'
;MPPKIKDEGEKKKKPLPIIIEGINVLEATFPALLELTLGLHQKLLNRREERLLLQAERDKLRHFWEITRQDYDLAHVISIKKDNELEKVENESSQLLKQIEQEIKYVHYHHKQNILNQHKSDQVVHSKVDNEMAEEELELLAEKKRLKEKLKNIRSTNENELKEFHKKNFETSSEVKYECENKLIEVKKKFIDRIINGVNQQVLKHQIEMSELEERFNSHISVIKSIHKKQFNDMKSYYNSVTKENVEIIKKLKENIEQIKQKQAQKANEVKTITKENKNLVEPLKNILSEVKDLKRIQTKYRNDMFSINTAKKSIERTQNKINQIKISNSKINLEIKKSTEIGSKPLSTPIPKSGHTTLQHSKSLHEMIEILKEELKSKFKELNNIMNLNQKNKLNIKKFMETKGLTIEQLQYELAVVCKAHDDMIRSYEGKLKQFGIDNSVQRFKPLAPENIRRGPAGLVTKNL
;
A
#
# COMPACT_ATOMS: atom_id res chain seq x y z
N MET A 1 -4.61 -74.69 -9.13
CA MET A 1 -5.95 -74.06 -9.31
C MET A 1 -6.31 -73.25 -8.06
N PRO A 2 -7.31 -72.34 -8.10
CA PRO A 2 -7.49 -71.25 -7.13
C PRO A 2 -8.56 -71.59 -6.07
N PRO A 3 -9.07 -70.66 -5.21
CA PRO A 3 -9.68 -69.34 -5.53
C PRO A 3 -8.75 -68.16 -5.14
N LYS A 4 -8.76 -66.96 -5.74
CA LYS A 4 -9.78 -66.22 -6.54
C LYS A 4 -11.13 -66.02 -5.82
N ILE A 5 -11.10 -65.19 -4.79
CA ILE A 5 -12.27 -64.40 -4.35
C ILE A 5 -12.44 -63.22 -5.33
N LYS A 6 -13.67 -62.70 -5.47
CA LYS A 6 -14.08 -61.76 -6.52
C LYS A 6 -13.83 -60.30 -6.13
N ASP A 7 -13.47 -59.48 -7.11
CA ASP A 7 -13.65 -58.03 -7.03
C ASP A 7 -15.15 -57.69 -7.16
N GLU A 8 -15.77 -57.18 -6.09
CA GLU A 8 -17.07 -56.50 -6.18
C GLU A 8 -16.85 -54.98 -6.23
N GLY A 9 -17.36 -54.35 -7.28
CA GLY A 9 -17.12 -52.93 -7.53
C GLY A 9 -17.83 -52.02 -6.53
N GLU A 10 -17.07 -51.45 -5.58
CA GLU A 10 -17.58 -50.42 -4.68
C GLU A 10 -18.10 -49.21 -5.45
N LYS A 11 -19.38 -48.88 -5.21
CA LYS A 11 -20.03 -47.67 -5.73
C LYS A 11 -19.25 -46.44 -5.26
N LYS A 12 -19.11 -45.42 -6.13
CA LYS A 12 -18.55 -44.11 -5.76
C LYS A 12 -19.37 -43.45 -4.65
N LYS A 13 -19.00 -43.72 -3.39
CA LYS A 13 -19.52 -43.04 -2.21
C LYS A 13 -19.24 -41.54 -2.35
N LYS A 14 -20.20 -40.69 -1.96
CA LYS A 14 -19.94 -39.24 -1.84
C LYS A 14 -18.76 -39.05 -0.87
N PRO A 15 -17.89 -38.05 -1.08
CA PRO A 15 -16.81 -37.78 -0.14
C PRO A 15 -17.40 -37.55 1.24
N LEU A 16 -16.94 -38.32 2.22
CA LEU A 16 -17.32 -38.15 3.62
C LEU A 16 -16.82 -36.76 4.07
N PRO A 17 -17.59 -36.00 4.87
CA PRO A 17 -17.13 -34.71 5.37
C PRO A 17 -15.88 -34.93 6.24
N ILE A 18 -14.75 -34.41 5.79
CA ILE A 18 -13.48 -34.51 6.52
C ILE A 18 -13.52 -33.43 7.60
N ILE A 19 -14.07 -33.80 8.76
CA ILE A 19 -14.15 -32.92 9.93
C ILE A 19 -12.84 -33.02 10.70
N ILE A 20 -12.09 -31.92 10.77
CA ILE A 20 -10.87 -31.81 11.57
C ILE A 20 -11.09 -30.72 12.62
N GLU A 21 -10.98 -31.09 13.89
CA GLU A 21 -11.21 -30.22 15.06
C GLU A 21 -12.54 -29.44 15.02
N GLY A 22 -13.59 -30.05 14.45
CA GLY A 22 -14.94 -29.49 14.33
C GLY A 22 -15.21 -28.73 13.02
N ILE A 23 -14.19 -28.45 12.21
CA ILE A 23 -14.34 -27.75 10.93
C ILE A 23 -14.45 -28.77 9.78
N ASN A 24 -15.52 -28.68 8.98
CA ASN A 24 -15.64 -29.46 7.75
C ASN A 24 -14.75 -28.86 6.65
N VAL A 25 -13.67 -29.55 6.31
CA VAL A 25 -12.63 -29.08 5.36
C VAL A 25 -13.18 -28.77 3.96
N LEU A 26 -14.36 -29.31 3.60
CA LEU A 26 -15.01 -29.10 2.30
C LEU A 26 -15.91 -27.86 2.23
N GLU A 27 -16.24 -27.24 3.38
CA GLU A 27 -17.20 -26.12 3.48
C GLU A 27 -16.57 -24.87 4.14
N ALA A 28 -15.35 -24.98 4.65
CA ALA A 28 -14.64 -23.90 5.34
C ALA A 28 -14.18 -22.77 4.39
N THR A 29 -14.25 -21.53 4.87
CA THR A 29 -13.66 -20.38 4.19
C THR A 29 -12.13 -20.40 4.30
N PHE A 30 -11.43 -19.87 3.30
CA PHE A 30 -9.96 -19.89 3.23
C PHE A 30 -9.25 -19.38 4.52
N PRO A 31 -9.69 -18.30 5.21
CA PRO A 31 -9.06 -17.88 6.46
C PRO A 31 -9.20 -18.92 7.58
N ALA A 32 -10.37 -19.53 7.75
CA ALA A 32 -10.60 -20.56 8.76
C ALA A 32 -9.80 -21.84 8.47
N LEU A 33 -9.62 -22.18 7.19
CA LEU A 33 -8.75 -23.28 6.78
C LEU A 33 -7.28 -22.98 7.07
N LEU A 34 -6.82 -21.74 6.85
CA LEU A 34 -5.46 -21.30 7.16
C LEU A 34 -5.20 -21.34 8.67
N GLU A 35 -6.12 -20.81 9.48
CA GLU A 35 -6.06 -20.86 10.94
C GLU A 35 -6.03 -22.31 11.48
N LEU A 36 -6.87 -23.19 10.95
CA LEU A 36 -6.81 -24.64 11.22
C LEU A 36 -5.43 -25.22 10.88
N THR A 37 -4.87 -24.94 9.70
CA THR A 37 -3.54 -25.48 9.33
C THR A 37 -2.40 -24.98 10.22
N LEU A 38 -2.47 -23.72 10.70
CA LEU A 38 -1.50 -23.17 11.65
C LEU A 38 -1.65 -23.81 13.03
N GLY A 39 -2.88 -23.95 13.53
CA GLY A 39 -3.17 -24.62 14.80
C GLY A 39 -2.75 -26.10 14.81
N LEU A 40 -3.00 -26.82 13.72
CA LEU A 40 -2.52 -28.19 13.51
C LEU A 40 -0.99 -28.25 13.42
N HIS A 41 -0.34 -27.30 12.76
CA HIS A 41 1.11 -27.24 12.68
C HIS A 41 1.74 -27.01 14.05
N GLN A 42 1.20 -26.08 14.84
CA GLN A 42 1.65 -25.83 16.21
C GLN A 42 1.45 -27.05 17.11
N LYS A 43 0.27 -27.70 17.05
CA LYS A 43 0.02 -28.96 17.77
C LYS A 43 1.00 -30.06 17.35
N LEU A 44 1.35 -30.15 16.06
CA LEU A 44 2.33 -31.10 15.53
C LEU A 44 3.75 -30.82 16.04
N LEU A 45 4.15 -29.54 16.16
CA LEU A 45 5.41 -29.14 16.80
C LEU A 45 5.43 -29.55 18.28
N ASN A 46 4.41 -29.19 19.06
CA ASN A 46 4.30 -29.57 20.48
C ASN A 46 4.38 -31.11 20.65
N ARG A 47 3.67 -31.90 19.82
CA ARG A 47 3.76 -33.37 19.84
C ARG A 47 5.14 -33.92 19.45
N ARG A 48 5.94 -33.20 18.67
CA ARG A 48 7.34 -33.56 18.38
C ARG A 48 8.24 -33.29 19.59
N GLU A 49 8.03 -32.18 20.29
CA GLU A 49 8.76 -31.80 21.50
C GLU A 49 8.46 -32.75 22.66
N GLU A 50 7.17 -33.04 22.92
CA GLU A 50 6.74 -34.09 23.88
C GLU A 50 7.41 -35.43 23.59
N ARG A 51 7.43 -35.86 22.32
CA ARG A 51 8.05 -37.13 21.93
C ARG A 51 9.57 -37.11 22.13
N LEU A 52 10.24 -35.98 21.88
CA LEU A 52 11.67 -35.82 22.09
C LEU A 52 12.02 -35.87 23.59
N LEU A 53 11.20 -35.23 24.44
CA LEU A 53 11.29 -35.31 25.89
C LEU A 53 11.15 -36.75 26.39
N LEU A 54 10.07 -37.44 25.98
CA LEU A 54 9.81 -38.83 26.37
C LEU A 54 10.90 -39.79 25.85
N GLN A 55 11.51 -39.53 24.70
CA GLN A 55 12.68 -40.28 24.23
C GLN A 55 13.90 -40.04 25.12
N ALA A 56 14.21 -38.78 25.46
CA ALA A 56 15.31 -38.45 26.36
C ALA A 56 15.11 -39.01 27.80
N GLU A 57 13.87 -39.05 28.29
CA GLU A 57 13.52 -39.67 29.57
C GLU A 57 13.65 -41.19 29.54
N ARG A 58 13.11 -41.85 28.50
CA ARG A 58 13.30 -43.29 28.26
C ARG A 58 14.78 -43.65 28.23
N ASP A 59 15.61 -42.86 27.54
CA ASP A 59 17.02 -43.17 27.35
C ASP A 59 17.85 -42.91 28.62
N LYS A 60 17.47 -41.92 29.44
CA LYS A 60 17.99 -41.76 30.82
C LYS A 60 17.60 -42.95 31.71
N LEU A 61 16.33 -43.36 31.69
CA LEU A 61 15.86 -44.51 32.48
C LEU A 61 16.56 -45.82 32.05
N ARG A 62 16.79 -46.00 30.74
CA ARG A 62 17.56 -47.12 30.21
C ARG A 62 19.01 -47.09 30.68
N HIS A 63 19.65 -45.91 30.69
CA HIS A 63 21.01 -45.74 31.20
C HIS A 63 21.12 -46.02 32.71
N PHE A 64 20.18 -45.52 33.52
CA PHE A 64 20.12 -45.84 34.96
C PHE A 64 19.90 -47.33 35.22
N TRP A 65 19.05 -48.00 34.43
CA TRP A 65 18.88 -49.45 34.50
C TRP A 65 20.14 -50.23 34.10
N GLU A 66 20.87 -49.79 33.07
CA GLU A 66 22.14 -50.41 32.68
C GLU A 66 23.22 -50.24 33.76
N ILE A 67 23.34 -49.06 34.39
CA ILE A 67 24.25 -48.83 35.53
C ILE A 67 23.86 -49.70 36.73
N THR A 68 22.62 -49.59 37.22
CA THR A 68 22.18 -50.34 38.42
C THR A 68 22.24 -51.86 38.23
N ARG A 69 22.08 -52.35 37.00
CA ARG A 69 22.34 -53.75 36.67
C ARG A 69 23.84 -54.09 36.72
N GLN A 70 24.71 -53.25 36.16
CA GLN A 70 26.17 -53.47 36.25
C GLN A 70 26.66 -53.44 37.71
N ASP A 71 26.15 -52.52 38.53
CA ASP A 71 26.45 -52.45 39.96
C ASP A 71 25.99 -53.73 40.70
N TYR A 72 24.81 -54.26 40.35
CA TYR A 72 24.31 -55.54 40.88
C TYR A 72 25.18 -56.73 40.44
N ASP A 73 25.49 -56.84 39.15
CA ASP A 73 26.31 -57.92 38.58
C ASP A 73 27.73 -57.90 39.20
N LEU A 74 28.30 -56.71 39.46
CA LEU A 74 29.55 -56.51 40.18
C LEU A 74 29.46 -56.91 41.66
N ALA A 75 28.41 -56.46 42.38
CA ALA A 75 28.21 -56.79 43.79
C ALA A 75 28.02 -58.30 44.00
N HIS A 76 27.29 -58.96 43.10
CA HIS A 76 27.10 -60.41 43.09
C HIS A 76 28.44 -61.17 42.91
N VAL A 77 29.28 -60.73 41.96
CA VAL A 77 30.64 -61.29 41.77
C VAL A 77 31.55 -61.00 42.97
N ILE A 78 31.38 -59.88 43.67
CA ILE A 78 32.13 -59.57 44.91
C ILE A 78 31.69 -60.48 46.06
N SER A 79 30.39 -60.75 46.22
CA SER A 79 29.88 -61.70 47.22
C SER A 79 30.52 -63.07 47.00
N ILE A 80 30.36 -63.64 45.80
CA ILE A 80 30.92 -64.97 45.46
C ILE A 80 32.42 -65.03 45.74
N LYS A 81 33.19 -63.97 45.46
CA LYS A 81 34.62 -63.92 45.81
C LYS A 81 34.86 -63.95 47.32
N LYS A 82 34.06 -63.24 48.12
CA LYS A 82 34.17 -63.24 49.58
C LYS A 82 33.73 -64.57 50.19
N ASP A 83 32.70 -65.21 49.64
CA ASP A 83 32.26 -66.55 50.05
C ASP A 83 33.38 -67.58 49.80
N ASN A 84 34.04 -67.53 48.63
CA ASN A 84 35.22 -68.34 48.29
C ASN A 84 36.49 -68.00 49.11
N GLU A 85 36.61 -66.80 49.66
CA GLU A 85 37.70 -66.43 50.57
C GLU A 85 37.44 -66.96 51.99
N LEU A 86 36.20 -66.88 52.47
CA LEU A 86 35.78 -67.46 53.75
C LEU A 86 35.94 -68.99 53.75
N GLU A 87 35.48 -69.67 52.70
CA GLU A 87 35.61 -71.14 52.58
C GLU A 87 37.08 -71.60 52.64
N LYS A 88 38.02 -70.82 52.10
CA LYS A 88 39.46 -71.11 52.21
C LYS A 88 39.97 -70.98 53.64
N VAL A 89 39.63 -69.89 54.33
CA VAL A 89 40.03 -69.67 55.72
C VAL A 89 39.42 -70.73 56.66
N GLU A 90 38.18 -71.15 56.41
CA GLU A 90 37.52 -72.25 57.14
C GLU A 90 38.20 -73.60 56.87
N ASN A 91 38.61 -73.88 55.63
CA ASN A 91 39.36 -75.08 55.28
C ASN A 91 40.77 -75.10 55.89
N GLU A 92 41.49 -73.97 55.87
CA GLU A 92 42.81 -73.81 56.51
C GLU A 92 42.71 -74.00 58.03
N SER A 93 41.74 -73.33 58.68
CA SER A 93 41.43 -73.52 60.10
C SER A 93 41.09 -74.98 60.43
N SER A 94 40.29 -75.63 59.58
CA SER A 94 39.93 -77.05 59.71
C SER A 94 41.11 -78.02 59.50
N GLN A 95 42.16 -77.61 58.81
CA GLN A 95 43.41 -78.37 58.68
C GLN A 95 44.30 -78.17 59.92
N LEU A 96 44.46 -76.93 60.38
CA LEU A 96 45.20 -76.60 61.62
C LEU A 96 44.59 -77.32 62.84
N LEU A 97 43.27 -77.34 62.98
CA LEU A 97 42.59 -78.08 64.05
C LEU A 97 42.91 -79.58 64.02
N LYS A 98 42.98 -80.20 62.83
CA LYS A 98 43.35 -81.63 62.68
C LYS A 98 44.83 -81.90 63.00
N GLN A 99 45.72 -80.95 62.71
CA GLN A 99 47.14 -81.03 63.09
C GLN A 99 47.28 -80.96 64.62
N ILE A 100 46.63 -79.97 65.26
CA ILE A 100 46.60 -79.83 66.72
C ILE A 100 45.99 -81.08 67.39
N GLU A 101 44.93 -81.67 66.83
CA GLU A 101 44.35 -82.91 67.34
C GLU A 101 45.34 -84.11 67.27
N GLN A 102 46.19 -84.16 66.25
CA GLN A 102 47.25 -85.18 66.14
C GLN A 102 48.40 -84.93 67.13
N GLU A 103 48.84 -83.68 67.30
CA GLU A 103 49.84 -83.32 68.31
C GLU A 103 49.37 -83.64 69.74
N ILE A 104 48.10 -83.31 70.06
CA ILE A 104 47.50 -83.65 71.36
C ILE A 104 47.51 -85.17 71.58
N LYS A 105 47.14 -85.98 70.57
CA LYS A 105 47.19 -87.45 70.66
C LYS A 105 48.61 -87.98 70.90
N TYR A 106 49.62 -87.39 70.23
CA TYR A 106 51.03 -87.74 70.42
C TYR A 106 51.53 -87.41 71.84
N VAL A 107 51.26 -86.18 72.32
CA VAL A 107 51.64 -85.74 73.67
C VAL A 107 50.94 -86.59 74.73
N HIS A 108 49.66 -86.91 74.56
CA HIS A 108 48.90 -87.73 75.51
C HIS A 108 49.40 -89.18 75.57
N TYR A 109 49.85 -89.74 74.43
CA TYR A 109 50.53 -91.04 74.41
C TYR A 109 51.85 -91.01 75.19
N HIS A 110 52.70 -90.01 74.96
CA HIS A 110 53.95 -89.84 75.72
C HIS A 110 53.73 -89.63 77.22
N HIS A 111 52.77 -88.77 77.60
CA HIS A 111 52.45 -88.51 79.00
C HIS A 111 51.96 -89.78 79.73
N LYS A 112 51.13 -90.60 79.07
CA LYS A 112 50.68 -91.90 79.61
C LYS A 112 51.84 -92.87 79.86
N GLN A 113 52.85 -92.91 78.99
CA GLN A 113 54.05 -93.73 79.20
C GLN A 113 54.92 -93.20 80.35
N ASN A 114 55.01 -91.88 80.53
CA ASN A 114 55.76 -91.28 81.64
C ASN A 114 55.13 -91.61 83.01
N ILE A 115 53.79 -91.51 83.14
CA ILE A 115 53.05 -91.87 84.36
C ILE A 115 53.28 -93.35 84.73
N LEU A 116 53.31 -94.26 83.74
CA LEU A 116 53.57 -95.69 83.94
C LEU A 116 54.98 -95.99 84.51
N ASN A 117 55.92 -95.06 84.32
CA ASN A 117 57.27 -95.16 84.87
C ASN A 117 57.38 -94.51 86.26
N GLN A 118 56.73 -93.37 86.50
CA GLN A 118 56.73 -92.70 87.81
C GLN A 118 56.09 -93.55 88.91
N HIS A 119 54.95 -94.20 88.64
CA HIS A 119 54.26 -95.06 89.61
C HIS A 119 55.10 -96.23 90.18
N LYS A 120 56.24 -96.57 89.56
CA LYS A 120 57.18 -97.59 90.06
C LYS A 120 58.23 -97.03 91.03
N SER A 121 58.41 -95.71 91.05
CA SER A 121 59.37 -94.99 91.90
C SER A 121 58.75 -94.57 93.23
N ASP A 122 57.49 -94.13 93.20
CA ASP A 122 56.89 -93.38 94.31
C ASP A 122 56.50 -94.26 95.52
N GLN A 123 56.33 -95.58 95.32
CA GLN A 123 55.90 -96.54 96.36
C GLN A 123 56.90 -96.69 97.54
N VAL A 124 58.10 -96.08 97.46
CA VAL A 124 59.17 -96.22 98.46
C VAL A 124 59.27 -95.00 99.41
N VAL A 125 58.67 -93.85 99.08
CA VAL A 125 58.95 -92.56 99.77
C VAL A 125 57.84 -92.13 100.77
N HIS A 126 56.58 -92.54 100.55
CA HIS A 126 55.39 -92.09 101.28
C HIS A 126 55.20 -92.65 102.70
N SER A 127 56.18 -92.49 103.61
CA SER A 127 56.00 -92.86 105.04
C SER A 127 56.88 -92.11 106.05
N LYS A 128 57.60 -91.07 105.63
CA LYS A 128 58.46 -90.25 106.51
C LYS A 128 58.37 -88.74 106.29
N VAL A 129 57.64 -88.31 105.26
CA VAL A 129 57.60 -86.91 104.80
C VAL A 129 56.31 -86.21 105.29
N ASP A 130 55.29 -86.99 105.62
CA ASP A 130 53.90 -86.54 105.82
C ASP A 130 53.68 -85.57 107.01
N ASN A 131 54.59 -85.57 108.01
CA ASN A 131 54.49 -84.68 109.18
C ASN A 131 55.14 -83.31 108.94
N GLU A 132 56.30 -83.27 108.29
CA GLU A 132 56.99 -82.01 107.95
C GLU A 132 56.20 -81.26 106.84
N MET A 133 55.65 -82.03 105.89
CA MET A 133 54.64 -81.56 104.92
C MET A 133 53.47 -80.83 105.59
N ALA A 134 52.97 -81.29 106.74
CA ALA A 134 51.76 -80.72 107.34
C ALA A 134 51.96 -79.29 107.88
N GLU A 135 53.15 -78.96 108.38
CA GLU A 135 53.47 -77.60 108.82
C GLU A 135 53.77 -76.69 107.61
N GLU A 136 54.55 -77.16 106.63
CA GLU A 136 54.77 -76.44 105.37
C GLU A 136 53.45 -76.18 104.61
N GLU A 137 52.53 -77.14 104.57
CA GLU A 137 51.20 -76.98 103.97
C GLU A 137 50.37 -75.88 104.66
N LEU A 138 50.46 -75.75 106.00
CA LEU A 138 49.74 -74.70 106.73
C LEU A 138 50.32 -73.30 106.43
N GLU A 139 51.64 -73.16 106.35
CA GLU A 139 52.27 -71.90 105.94
C GLU A 139 51.97 -71.56 104.48
N LEU A 140 52.07 -72.54 103.58
CA LEU A 140 51.70 -72.39 102.17
C LEU A 140 50.21 -72.05 102.00
N LEU A 141 49.31 -72.58 102.85
CA LEU A 141 47.89 -72.21 102.86
C LEU A 141 47.68 -70.78 103.38
N ALA A 142 48.47 -70.30 104.33
CA ALA A 142 48.44 -68.91 104.81
C ALA A 142 48.96 -67.92 103.73
N GLU A 143 50.11 -68.22 103.11
CA GLU A 143 50.65 -67.49 101.95
C GLU A 143 49.63 -67.48 100.78
N LYS A 144 49.03 -68.63 100.46
CA LYS A 144 48.02 -68.76 99.39
C LYS A 144 46.75 -67.95 99.67
N LYS A 145 46.37 -67.74 100.93
CA LYS A 145 45.32 -66.78 101.31
C LYS A 145 45.79 -65.34 101.10
N ARG A 146 46.97 -64.98 101.64
CA ARG A 146 47.61 -63.64 101.48
C ARG A 146 47.78 -63.24 100.02
N LEU A 147 48.20 -64.16 99.15
CA LEU A 147 48.36 -63.94 97.71
C LEU A 147 47.01 -63.81 97.00
N LYS A 148 45.99 -64.59 97.38
CA LYS A 148 44.62 -64.41 96.86
C LYS A 148 44.05 -63.04 97.23
N GLU A 149 44.29 -62.55 98.44
CA GLU A 149 43.87 -61.21 98.88
C GLU A 149 44.62 -60.12 98.13
N LYS A 150 45.95 -60.21 97.99
CA LYS A 150 46.73 -59.29 97.14
C LYS A 150 46.21 -59.26 95.70
N LEU A 151 45.96 -60.43 95.09
CA LEU A 151 45.41 -60.53 93.74
C LEU A 151 43.98 -59.98 93.64
N LYS A 152 43.13 -60.16 94.66
CA LYS A 152 41.79 -59.56 94.71
C LYS A 152 41.86 -58.03 94.80
N ASN A 153 42.78 -57.50 95.61
CA ASN A 153 42.99 -56.06 95.76
C ASN A 153 43.52 -55.45 94.47
N ILE A 154 44.52 -56.07 93.82
CA ILE A 154 45.05 -55.63 92.51
C ILE A 154 43.95 -55.69 91.42
N ARG A 155 43.09 -56.72 91.42
CA ARG A 155 41.93 -56.75 90.50
C ARG A 155 40.97 -55.59 90.77
N SER A 156 40.67 -55.31 92.04
CA SER A 156 39.81 -54.19 92.45
C SER A 156 40.37 -52.82 92.03
N THR A 157 41.68 -52.58 92.21
CA THR A 157 42.33 -51.33 91.75
C THR A 157 42.28 -51.23 90.24
N ASN A 158 42.71 -52.27 89.51
CA ASN A 158 42.74 -52.26 88.05
C ASN A 158 41.33 -52.11 87.45
N GLU A 159 40.30 -52.73 88.04
CA GLU A 159 38.90 -52.52 87.64
C GLU A 159 38.44 -51.07 87.84
N ASN A 160 38.88 -50.40 88.91
CA ASN A 160 38.51 -49.02 89.18
C ASN A 160 39.28 -48.03 88.30
N GLU A 161 40.57 -48.28 88.04
CA GLU A 161 41.37 -47.57 87.04
C GLU A 161 40.76 -47.68 85.64
N LEU A 162 40.30 -48.88 85.24
CA LEU A 162 39.56 -49.08 83.99
C LEU A 162 38.24 -48.29 83.96
N LYS A 163 37.45 -48.30 85.05
CA LYS A 163 36.20 -47.51 85.15
C LYS A 163 36.49 -46.00 85.02
N GLU A 164 37.54 -45.50 85.66
CA GLU A 164 37.98 -44.11 85.53
C GLU A 164 38.47 -43.78 84.11
N PHE A 165 39.25 -44.66 83.48
CA PHE A 165 39.72 -44.48 82.11
C PHE A 165 38.55 -44.46 81.12
N HIS A 166 37.58 -45.37 81.25
CA HIS A 166 36.36 -45.35 80.45
C HIS A 166 35.53 -44.09 80.67
N LYS A 167 35.44 -43.57 81.90
CA LYS A 167 34.76 -42.29 82.21
C LYS A 167 35.45 -41.11 81.53
N LYS A 168 36.78 -40.98 81.69
CA LYS A 168 37.58 -39.91 81.07
C LYS A 168 37.50 -39.97 79.54
N ASN A 169 37.56 -41.16 78.94
CA ASN A 169 37.40 -41.36 77.50
C ASN A 169 35.99 -41.01 77.00
N PHE A 170 34.95 -41.30 77.79
CA PHE A 170 33.57 -40.91 77.47
C PHE A 170 33.39 -39.40 77.53
N GLU A 171 33.93 -38.74 78.56
CA GLU A 171 33.92 -37.29 78.74
C GLU A 171 34.61 -36.59 77.55
N THR A 172 35.85 -36.95 77.24
CA THR A 172 36.57 -36.37 76.07
C THR A 172 35.89 -36.71 74.73
N SER A 173 35.27 -37.89 74.60
CA SER A 173 34.50 -38.24 73.39
C SER A 173 33.24 -37.36 73.25
N SER A 174 32.60 -37.01 74.36
CA SER A 174 31.44 -36.12 74.41
C SER A 174 31.81 -34.68 74.06
N GLU A 175 32.93 -34.18 74.61
CA GLU A 175 33.48 -32.85 74.30
C GLU A 175 33.82 -32.72 72.81
N VAL A 176 34.54 -33.69 72.24
CA VAL A 176 34.89 -33.70 70.80
C VAL A 176 33.63 -33.76 69.92
N LYS A 177 32.60 -34.53 70.28
CA LYS A 177 31.31 -34.54 69.57
C LYS A 177 30.64 -33.17 69.61
N TYR A 178 30.55 -32.56 70.79
CA TYR A 178 29.97 -31.23 70.97
C TYR A 178 30.72 -30.14 70.17
N GLU A 179 32.05 -30.19 70.14
CA GLU A 179 32.85 -29.32 69.26
C GLU A 179 32.55 -29.56 67.77
N CYS A 180 32.49 -30.82 67.34
CA CYS A 180 32.18 -31.18 65.94
C CYS A 180 30.77 -30.73 65.53
N GLU A 181 29.78 -30.86 66.40
CA GLU A 181 28.41 -30.41 66.18
C GLU A 181 28.34 -28.87 66.07
N ASN A 182 28.99 -28.14 66.98
CA ASN A 182 29.08 -26.68 66.92
C ASN A 182 29.78 -26.19 65.64
N LYS A 183 30.92 -26.80 65.27
CA LYS A 183 31.64 -26.50 64.02
C LYS A 183 30.78 -26.80 62.78
N LEU A 184 30.00 -27.90 62.81
CA LEU A 184 29.06 -28.24 61.74
C LEU A 184 27.92 -27.22 61.62
N ILE A 185 27.37 -26.72 62.74
CA ILE A 185 26.33 -25.68 62.77
C ILE A 185 26.89 -24.35 62.22
N GLU A 186 28.09 -23.95 62.65
CA GLU A 186 28.73 -22.72 62.19
C GLU A 186 29.04 -22.77 60.69
N VAL A 187 29.54 -23.91 60.19
CA VAL A 187 29.78 -24.14 58.75
C VAL A 187 28.47 -24.12 57.96
N LYS A 188 27.41 -24.79 58.43
CA LYS A 188 26.08 -24.72 57.81
C LYS A 188 25.55 -23.29 57.72
N LYS A 189 25.67 -22.51 58.80
CA LYS A 189 25.29 -21.09 58.82
C LYS A 189 26.10 -20.29 57.78
N LYS A 190 27.43 -20.43 57.76
CA LYS A 190 28.31 -19.78 56.77
C LYS A 190 27.93 -20.13 55.32
N PHE A 191 27.44 -21.34 55.03
CA PHE A 191 26.94 -21.69 53.71
C PHE A 191 25.57 -21.06 53.40
N ILE A 192 24.64 -21.05 54.35
CA ILE A 192 23.33 -20.38 54.20
C ILE A 192 23.52 -18.88 53.95
N ASP A 193 24.36 -18.21 54.76
CA ASP A 193 24.68 -16.80 54.63
C ASP A 193 25.31 -16.48 53.26
N ARG A 194 26.18 -17.36 52.72
CA ARG A 194 26.73 -17.23 51.36
C ARG A 194 25.66 -17.36 50.28
N ILE A 195 24.72 -18.30 50.41
CA ILE A 195 23.63 -18.50 49.45
C ILE A 195 22.70 -17.28 49.44
N ILE A 196 22.27 -16.81 50.62
CA ILE A 196 21.41 -15.62 50.76
C ILE A 196 22.10 -14.38 50.16
N ASN A 197 23.37 -14.15 50.49
CA ASN A 197 24.12 -13.02 49.93
C ASN A 197 24.31 -13.14 48.41
N GLY A 198 24.53 -14.35 47.89
CA GLY A 198 24.61 -14.61 46.44
C GLY A 198 23.28 -14.31 45.72
N VAL A 199 22.16 -14.76 46.27
CA VAL A 199 20.82 -14.45 45.74
C VAL A 199 20.56 -12.94 45.77
N ASN A 200 20.81 -12.28 46.91
CA ASN A 200 20.63 -10.84 47.05
C ASN A 200 21.48 -10.04 46.05
N GLN A 201 22.73 -10.45 45.80
CA GLN A 201 23.59 -9.82 44.79
C GLN A 201 23.06 -9.98 43.36
N GLN A 202 22.48 -11.13 43.00
CA GLN A 202 21.89 -11.32 41.67
C GLN A 202 20.57 -10.55 41.52
N VAL A 203 19.74 -10.48 42.58
CA VAL A 203 18.53 -9.65 42.60
C VAL A 203 18.88 -8.16 42.43
N LEU A 204 19.89 -7.67 43.14
CA LEU A 204 20.37 -6.28 43.01
C LEU A 204 20.91 -5.98 41.61
N LYS A 205 21.70 -6.89 41.02
CA LYS A 205 22.15 -6.74 39.62
C LYS A 205 21.00 -6.67 38.65
N HIS A 206 20.05 -7.60 38.74
CA HIS A 206 18.87 -7.62 37.89
C HIS A 206 18.03 -6.34 38.05
N GLN A 207 17.86 -5.84 39.27
CA GLN A 207 17.17 -4.58 39.53
C GLN A 207 17.88 -3.38 38.88
N ILE A 208 19.21 -3.30 38.97
CA ILE A 208 20.01 -2.26 38.30
C ILE A 208 19.89 -2.37 36.77
N GLU A 209 20.02 -3.58 36.21
CA GLU A 209 19.85 -3.85 34.78
C GLU A 209 18.46 -3.44 34.28
N MET A 210 17.39 -3.70 35.05
CA MET A 210 16.04 -3.27 34.70
C MET A 210 15.92 -1.75 34.75
N SER A 211 16.40 -1.08 35.80
CA SER A 211 16.36 0.39 35.88
C SER A 211 17.21 1.08 34.80
N GLU A 212 18.35 0.51 34.40
CA GLU A 212 19.13 1.00 33.26
C GLU A 212 18.36 0.86 31.94
N LEU A 213 17.66 -0.26 31.72
CA LEU A 213 16.83 -0.46 30.53
C LEU A 213 15.62 0.51 30.55
N GLU A 214 14.96 0.69 31.69
CA GLU A 214 13.90 1.67 31.87
C GLU A 214 14.38 3.10 31.59
N GLU A 215 15.56 3.51 32.06
CA GLU A 215 16.12 4.82 31.75
C GLU A 215 16.40 4.97 30.24
N ARG A 216 17.02 3.96 29.61
CA ARG A 216 17.28 3.97 28.16
C ARG A 216 15.98 4.04 27.35
N PHE A 217 14.94 3.29 27.73
CA PHE A 217 13.63 3.35 27.07
C PHE A 217 12.92 4.69 27.32
N ASN A 218 12.95 5.23 28.54
CA ASN A 218 12.37 6.54 28.86
C ASN A 218 13.07 7.68 28.11
N SER A 219 14.40 7.62 28.00
CA SER A 219 15.20 8.53 27.18
C SER A 219 14.82 8.43 25.69
N HIS A 220 14.71 7.21 25.14
CA HIS A 220 14.27 6.99 23.76
C HIS A 220 12.85 7.50 23.51
N ILE A 221 11.91 7.26 24.43
CA ILE A 221 10.55 7.80 24.41
C ILE A 221 10.56 9.33 24.45
N SER A 222 11.45 9.96 25.22
CA SER A 222 11.63 11.41 25.27
C SER A 222 12.14 11.97 23.93
N VAL A 223 13.13 11.31 23.32
CA VAL A 223 13.64 11.65 21.98
C VAL A 223 12.55 11.52 20.91
N ILE A 224 11.78 10.42 20.90
CA ILE A 224 10.64 10.24 20.00
C ILE A 224 9.60 11.35 20.21
N LYS A 225 9.20 11.64 21.46
CA LYS A 225 8.26 12.73 21.77
C LYS A 225 8.77 14.09 21.27
N SER A 226 10.08 14.34 21.38
CA SER A 226 10.73 15.57 20.86
C SER A 226 10.68 15.64 19.33
N ILE A 227 11.02 14.54 18.63
CA ILE A 227 10.96 14.44 17.16
C ILE A 227 9.54 14.63 16.65
N HIS A 228 8.55 13.93 17.24
CA HIS A 228 7.14 14.07 16.85
C HIS A 228 6.61 15.48 17.13
N LYS A 229 6.98 16.10 18.26
CA LYS A 229 6.61 17.50 18.57
C LYS A 229 7.24 18.49 17.59
N LYS A 230 8.48 18.26 17.14
CA LYS A 230 9.13 19.04 16.09
C LYS A 230 8.42 18.87 14.75
N GLN A 231 8.23 17.63 14.28
CA GLN A 231 7.53 17.33 13.02
C GLN A 231 6.12 17.91 12.99
N PHE A 232 5.37 17.83 14.10
CA PHE A 232 4.05 18.46 14.22
C PHE A 232 4.10 19.99 14.13
N ASN A 233 5.10 20.62 14.75
CA ASN A 233 5.30 22.07 14.64
C ASN A 233 5.73 22.49 13.22
N ASP A 234 6.61 21.74 12.57
CA ASP A 234 7.07 21.98 11.20
C ASP A 234 5.90 21.84 10.21
N MET A 235 5.10 20.77 10.35
CA MET A 235 3.85 20.54 9.60
C MET A 235 2.83 21.66 9.84
N LYS A 236 2.60 22.06 11.09
CA LYS A 236 1.72 23.18 11.45
C LYS A 236 2.21 24.50 10.88
N SER A 237 3.52 24.73 10.86
CA SER A 237 4.14 25.91 10.24
C SER A 237 3.88 25.94 8.73
N TYR A 238 4.12 24.81 8.04
CA TYR A 238 3.86 24.65 6.61
C TYR A 238 2.38 24.88 6.23
N TYR A 239 1.43 24.25 6.94
CA TYR A 239 0.01 24.51 6.67
C TYR A 239 -0.39 25.95 6.99
N ASN A 240 0.21 26.59 8.00
CA ASN A 240 -0.01 28.00 8.28
C ASN A 240 0.57 28.92 7.20
N SER A 241 1.74 28.64 6.61
CA SER A 241 2.30 29.43 5.51
C SER A 241 1.48 29.26 4.23
N VAL A 242 1.13 28.03 3.86
CA VAL A 242 0.24 27.74 2.71
C VAL A 242 -1.15 28.38 2.90
N THR A 243 -1.68 28.37 4.12
CA THR A 243 -2.97 29.05 4.41
C THR A 243 -2.86 30.57 4.29
N LYS A 244 -1.76 31.19 4.77
CA LYS A 244 -1.51 32.63 4.60
C LYS A 244 -1.37 33.00 3.12
N GLU A 245 -0.58 32.25 2.36
CA GLU A 245 -0.38 32.44 0.93
C GLU A 245 -1.71 32.32 0.17
N ASN A 246 -2.51 31.29 0.45
CA ASN A 246 -3.85 31.14 -0.13
C ASN A 246 -4.77 32.31 0.24
N VAL A 247 -4.73 32.82 1.48
CA VAL A 247 -5.51 34.00 1.90
C VAL A 247 -5.05 35.26 1.16
N GLU A 248 -3.74 35.44 0.94
CA GLU A 248 -3.21 36.54 0.12
C GLU A 248 -3.62 36.43 -1.34
N ILE A 249 -3.59 35.23 -1.93
CA ILE A 249 -4.05 34.98 -3.30
C ILE A 249 -5.55 35.29 -3.41
N ILE A 250 -6.36 34.83 -2.46
CA ILE A 250 -7.79 35.16 -2.38
C ILE A 250 -8.02 36.68 -2.24
N LYS A 251 -7.18 37.39 -1.47
CA LYS A 251 -7.25 38.86 -1.36
C LYS A 251 -6.93 39.54 -2.69
N LYS A 252 -5.81 39.18 -3.33
CA LYS A 252 -5.39 39.68 -4.65
C LYS A 252 -6.46 39.41 -5.73
N LEU A 253 -7.10 38.24 -5.69
CA LEU A 253 -8.21 37.90 -6.60
C LEU A 253 -9.48 38.72 -6.32
N LYS A 254 -9.83 38.97 -5.05
CA LYS A 254 -10.96 39.87 -4.69
C LYS A 254 -10.70 41.30 -5.15
N GLU A 255 -9.51 41.84 -4.90
CA GLU A 255 -9.08 43.17 -5.35
C GLU A 255 -9.15 43.29 -6.87
N ASN A 256 -8.70 42.27 -7.61
CA ASN A 256 -8.82 42.21 -9.07
C ASN A 256 -10.28 42.17 -9.55
N ILE A 257 -11.15 41.37 -8.92
CA ILE A 257 -12.59 41.32 -9.23
C ILE A 257 -13.25 42.69 -8.98
N GLU A 258 -12.86 43.38 -7.92
CA GLU A 258 -13.39 44.70 -7.58
C GLU A 258 -12.93 45.79 -8.59
N GLN A 259 -11.65 45.78 -8.98
CA GLN A 259 -11.16 46.63 -10.08
C GLN A 259 -11.88 46.34 -11.41
N ILE A 260 -12.16 45.07 -11.72
CA ILE A 260 -12.90 44.68 -12.93
C ILE A 260 -14.35 45.19 -12.85
N LYS A 261 -15.02 45.07 -11.70
CA LYS A 261 -16.37 45.63 -11.48
C LYS A 261 -16.39 47.15 -11.64
N GLN A 262 -15.41 47.86 -11.10
CA GLN A 262 -15.29 49.32 -11.26
C GLN A 262 -15.11 49.71 -12.74
N LYS A 263 -14.20 49.04 -13.46
CA LYS A 263 -13.98 49.25 -14.90
C LYS A 263 -15.22 48.88 -15.73
N GLN A 264 -15.97 47.85 -15.33
CA GLN A 264 -17.24 47.47 -15.97
C GLN A 264 -18.32 48.51 -15.72
N ALA A 265 -18.42 49.09 -14.51
CA ALA A 265 -19.36 50.16 -14.19
C ALA A 265 -19.04 51.47 -14.95
N GLN A 266 -17.76 51.82 -15.08
CA GLN A 266 -17.28 52.93 -15.93
C GLN A 266 -17.71 52.72 -17.39
N LYS A 267 -17.34 51.57 -17.99
CA LYS A 267 -17.75 51.23 -19.36
C LYS A 267 -19.26 51.14 -19.55
N ALA A 268 -20.01 50.67 -18.56
CA ALA A 268 -21.48 50.65 -18.62
C ALA A 268 -22.07 52.08 -18.59
N ASN A 269 -21.37 53.06 -18.02
CA ASN A 269 -21.78 54.46 -18.07
C ASN A 269 -21.35 55.14 -19.38
N GLU A 270 -20.16 54.84 -19.90
CA GLU A 270 -19.72 55.24 -21.26
C GLU A 270 -20.70 54.72 -22.34
N VAL A 271 -21.11 53.45 -22.26
CA VAL A 271 -22.13 52.90 -23.16
C VAL A 271 -23.49 53.60 -22.98
N LYS A 272 -23.85 54.06 -21.78
CA LYS A 272 -25.07 54.87 -21.56
C LYS A 272 -24.97 56.29 -22.12
N THR A 273 -23.79 56.93 -22.15
CA THR A 273 -23.63 58.24 -22.81
C THR A 273 -23.63 58.08 -24.32
N ILE A 274 -22.83 57.17 -24.86
CA ILE A 274 -22.75 56.87 -26.30
C ILE A 274 -24.12 56.41 -26.85
N THR A 275 -24.92 55.64 -26.11
CA THR A 275 -26.29 55.27 -26.56
C THR A 275 -27.32 56.39 -26.42
N LYS A 276 -27.09 57.41 -25.57
CA LYS A 276 -27.88 58.66 -25.59
C LYS A 276 -27.48 59.53 -26.79
N GLU A 277 -26.19 59.73 -27.00
CA GLU A 277 -25.64 60.49 -28.14
C GLU A 277 -26.08 59.89 -29.48
N ASN A 278 -25.96 58.57 -29.67
CA ASN A 278 -26.46 57.90 -30.86
C ASN A 278 -27.98 58.07 -31.07
N LYS A 279 -28.80 58.09 -30.01
CA LYS A 279 -30.24 58.40 -30.13
C LYS A 279 -30.46 59.85 -30.58
N ASN A 280 -29.77 60.79 -29.93
CA ASN A 280 -29.83 62.21 -30.24
C ASN A 280 -29.33 62.55 -31.66
N LEU A 281 -28.48 61.70 -32.26
CA LEU A 281 -28.00 61.84 -33.64
C LEU A 281 -28.89 61.13 -34.67
N VAL A 282 -29.57 60.03 -34.29
CA VAL A 282 -30.46 59.27 -35.19
C VAL A 282 -31.72 60.05 -35.59
N GLU A 283 -32.26 60.89 -34.71
CA GLU A 283 -33.44 61.72 -35.04
C GLU A 283 -33.15 62.84 -36.05
N PRO A 284 -32.15 63.74 -35.87
CA PRO A 284 -31.81 64.72 -36.90
C PRO A 284 -31.33 64.06 -38.20
N LEU A 285 -30.64 62.91 -38.14
CA LEU A 285 -30.27 62.16 -39.34
C LEU A 285 -31.52 61.64 -40.09
N LYS A 286 -32.56 61.16 -39.39
CA LYS A 286 -33.84 60.80 -40.02
C LYS A 286 -34.50 62.02 -40.67
N ASN A 287 -34.54 63.16 -39.98
CA ASN A 287 -35.18 64.39 -40.47
C ASN A 287 -34.51 64.89 -41.77
N ILE A 288 -33.17 64.98 -41.77
CA ILE A 288 -32.37 65.31 -42.95
C ILE A 288 -32.58 64.29 -44.08
N LEU A 289 -32.72 62.99 -43.76
CA LEU A 289 -33.01 61.96 -44.77
C LEU A 289 -34.44 62.03 -45.34
N SER A 290 -35.43 62.57 -44.61
CA SER A 290 -36.73 62.95 -45.18
C SER A 290 -36.63 64.20 -46.04
N GLU A 291 -36.00 65.27 -45.55
CA GLU A 291 -35.78 66.50 -46.32
C GLU A 291 -35.07 66.23 -47.65
N VAL A 292 -34.01 65.42 -47.66
CA VAL A 292 -33.31 65.00 -48.88
C VAL A 292 -34.20 64.16 -49.82
N LYS A 293 -35.16 63.38 -49.30
CA LYS A 293 -36.14 62.67 -50.14
C LYS A 293 -37.17 63.63 -50.75
N ASP A 294 -37.66 64.59 -49.99
CA ASP A 294 -38.66 65.54 -50.45
C ASP A 294 -38.06 66.61 -51.37
N LEU A 295 -36.84 67.08 -51.12
CA LEU A 295 -36.06 67.88 -52.06
C LEU A 295 -35.80 67.12 -53.37
N LYS A 296 -35.51 65.80 -53.32
CA LYS A 296 -35.41 64.98 -54.54
C LYS A 296 -36.75 64.84 -55.27
N ARG A 297 -37.88 64.70 -54.56
CA ARG A 297 -39.24 64.71 -55.16
C ARG A 297 -39.55 66.07 -55.81
N ILE A 298 -39.18 67.17 -55.17
CA ILE A 298 -39.33 68.53 -55.70
C ILE A 298 -38.45 68.71 -56.94
N GLN A 299 -37.20 68.22 -56.92
CA GLN A 299 -36.30 68.24 -58.06
C GLN A 299 -36.82 67.42 -59.25
N THR A 300 -37.45 66.25 -59.02
CA THR A 300 -38.06 65.47 -60.11
C THR A 300 -39.32 66.14 -60.67
N LYS A 301 -40.14 66.82 -59.84
CA LYS A 301 -41.22 67.68 -60.33
C LYS A 301 -40.69 68.79 -61.24
N TYR A 302 -39.77 69.64 -60.76
CA TYR A 302 -39.17 70.70 -61.57
C TYR A 302 -38.50 70.19 -62.85
N ARG A 303 -37.89 69.00 -62.84
CA ARG A 303 -37.32 68.38 -64.04
C ARG A 303 -38.40 67.97 -65.05
N ASN A 304 -39.52 67.44 -64.59
CA ASN A 304 -40.68 67.11 -65.42
C ASN A 304 -41.38 68.36 -65.95
N ASP A 305 -41.49 69.42 -65.14
CA ASP A 305 -42.07 70.70 -65.53
C ASP A 305 -41.20 71.41 -66.58
N MET A 306 -39.87 71.38 -66.43
CA MET A 306 -38.95 71.86 -67.48
C MET A 306 -39.03 71.02 -68.76
N PHE A 307 -39.33 69.72 -68.67
CA PHE A 307 -39.55 68.88 -69.84
C PHE A 307 -40.91 69.17 -70.53
N SER A 308 -41.97 69.42 -69.76
CA SER A 308 -43.29 69.79 -70.31
C SER A 308 -43.25 71.19 -70.92
N ILE A 309 -42.60 72.17 -70.29
CA ILE A 309 -42.35 73.51 -70.84
C ILE A 309 -41.53 73.43 -72.13
N ASN A 310 -40.48 72.61 -72.20
CA ASN A 310 -39.70 72.45 -73.45
C ASN A 310 -40.50 71.75 -74.56
N THR A 311 -41.38 70.82 -74.20
CA THR A 311 -42.33 70.20 -75.14
C THR A 311 -43.37 71.22 -75.65
N ALA A 312 -43.91 72.06 -74.77
CA ALA A 312 -44.84 73.13 -75.10
C ALA A 312 -44.18 74.20 -75.98
N LYS A 313 -42.96 74.64 -75.68
CA LYS A 313 -42.16 75.54 -76.53
C LYS A 313 -41.98 74.99 -77.94
N LYS A 314 -41.58 73.72 -78.08
CA LYS A 314 -41.48 73.05 -79.39
C LYS A 314 -42.83 72.91 -80.11
N SER A 315 -43.94 72.84 -79.37
CA SER A 315 -45.30 72.88 -79.96
C SER A 315 -45.64 74.28 -80.48
N ILE A 316 -45.36 75.33 -79.71
CA ILE A 316 -45.55 76.74 -80.09
C ILE A 316 -44.67 77.09 -81.29
N GLU A 317 -43.42 76.63 -81.33
CA GLU A 317 -42.51 76.80 -82.47
C GLU A 317 -43.10 76.14 -83.74
N ARG A 318 -43.67 74.94 -83.63
CA ARG A 318 -44.35 74.25 -84.74
C ARG A 318 -45.62 74.99 -85.18
N THR A 319 -46.44 75.53 -84.28
CA THR A 319 -47.63 76.29 -84.67
C THR A 319 -47.27 77.66 -85.26
N GLN A 320 -46.25 78.34 -84.73
CA GLN A 320 -45.74 79.59 -85.29
C GLN A 320 -45.15 79.37 -86.70
N ASN A 321 -44.42 78.28 -86.92
CA ASN A 321 -43.94 77.91 -88.25
C ASN A 321 -45.09 77.55 -89.21
N LYS A 322 -46.15 76.89 -88.75
CA LYS A 322 -47.39 76.71 -89.54
C LYS A 322 -48.07 78.05 -89.86
N ILE A 323 -48.18 78.97 -88.90
CA ILE A 323 -48.74 80.32 -89.11
C ILE A 323 -47.90 81.10 -90.13
N ASN A 324 -46.58 81.00 -90.08
CA ASN A 324 -45.69 81.62 -91.06
C ASN A 324 -45.83 80.98 -92.46
N GLN A 325 -45.97 79.65 -92.55
CA GLN A 325 -46.30 78.97 -93.80
C GLN A 325 -47.66 79.43 -94.36
N ILE A 326 -48.69 79.56 -93.53
CA ILE A 326 -50.02 80.07 -93.92
C ILE A 326 -49.95 81.54 -94.37
N LYS A 327 -49.14 82.39 -93.71
CA LYS A 327 -48.88 83.77 -94.16
C LYS A 327 -48.19 83.80 -95.52
N ILE A 328 -47.24 82.89 -95.77
CA ILE A 328 -46.53 82.77 -97.05
C ILE A 328 -47.44 82.21 -98.17
N SER A 329 -48.36 81.30 -97.88
CA SER A 329 -49.37 80.88 -98.86
C SER A 329 -50.38 82.00 -99.14
N ASN A 330 -50.83 82.74 -98.12
CA ASN A 330 -51.75 83.85 -98.30
C ASN A 330 -51.12 85.02 -99.06
N SER A 331 -49.82 85.31 -98.85
CA SER A 331 -49.12 86.32 -99.64
C SER A 331 -48.88 85.90 -101.09
N LYS A 332 -48.71 84.59 -101.36
CA LYS A 332 -48.69 84.04 -102.73
C LYS A 332 -50.05 84.13 -103.42
N ILE A 333 -51.12 83.71 -102.76
CA ILE A 333 -52.50 83.80 -103.29
C ILE A 333 -52.87 85.27 -103.60
N ASN A 334 -52.52 86.21 -102.72
CA ASN A 334 -52.72 87.65 -102.95
C ASN A 334 -51.83 88.23 -104.07
N LEU A 335 -50.76 87.53 -104.48
CA LEU A 335 -49.93 87.87 -105.63
C LEU A 335 -50.45 87.22 -106.93
N GLU A 336 -51.06 86.05 -106.86
CA GLU A 336 -51.70 85.37 -108.00
C GLU A 336 -52.97 86.12 -108.44
N ILE A 337 -53.82 86.55 -107.48
CA ILE A 337 -55.01 87.37 -107.76
C ILE A 337 -54.67 88.73 -108.41
N LYS A 338 -53.45 89.25 -108.20
CA LYS A 338 -52.96 90.49 -108.85
C LYS A 338 -52.26 90.27 -110.19
N LYS A 339 -52.23 89.05 -110.73
CA LYS A 339 -51.56 88.69 -111.99
C LYS A 339 -52.42 87.92 -112.98
N SER A 340 -53.74 87.87 -112.76
CA SER A 340 -54.70 87.16 -113.61
C SER A 340 -55.50 88.08 -114.54
N THR A 341 -54.83 89.06 -115.15
CA THR A 341 -55.26 89.73 -116.38
C THR A 341 -54.14 89.57 -117.41
N GLU A 342 -54.50 89.23 -118.64
CA GLU A 342 -53.60 88.93 -119.78
C GLU A 342 -52.84 87.57 -119.74
N ILE A 343 -53.53 86.53 -120.23
CA ILE A 343 -53.09 85.51 -121.22
C ILE A 343 -51.67 84.89 -121.07
N GLY A 344 -51.58 83.55 -120.92
CA GLY A 344 -50.36 82.80 -121.28
C GLY A 344 -50.17 81.37 -120.75
N SER A 345 -50.48 80.37 -121.58
CA SER A 345 -49.99 78.95 -121.60
C SER A 345 -49.05 78.36 -120.50
N LYS A 346 -49.52 77.28 -119.84
CA LYS A 346 -48.99 75.88 -119.75
C LYS A 346 -47.48 75.57 -120.01
N PRO A 347 -46.90 74.43 -119.50
CA PRO A 347 -47.11 73.71 -118.21
C PRO A 347 -45.87 72.94 -117.62
N LEU A 348 -46.02 72.36 -116.41
CA LEU A 348 -45.52 71.03 -115.92
C LEU A 348 -44.00 70.62 -115.88
N SER A 349 -43.47 70.33 -114.67
CA SER A 349 -42.55 69.21 -114.26
C SER A 349 -42.01 69.47 -112.81
N THR A 350 -41.93 68.62 -111.77
CA THR A 350 -41.70 67.16 -111.45
C THR A 350 -40.28 66.91 -110.78
N PRO A 351 -39.90 65.75 -110.17
CA PRO A 351 -39.89 65.66 -108.67
C PRO A 351 -38.81 64.77 -107.94
N ILE A 352 -38.47 65.07 -106.64
CA ILE A 352 -37.95 64.08 -105.61
C ILE A 352 -36.52 63.51 -105.95
N PRO A 353 -35.75 62.66 -105.17
CA PRO A 353 -35.75 62.11 -103.78
C PRO A 353 -34.97 62.95 -102.73
N LYS A 354 -34.68 62.61 -101.43
CA LYS A 354 -34.56 61.43 -100.51
C LYS A 354 -33.17 60.74 -100.37
N SER A 355 -32.52 60.85 -99.19
CA SER A 355 -31.42 59.99 -98.64
C SER A 355 -31.10 60.36 -97.16
N GLY A 356 -30.50 59.56 -96.26
CA GLY A 356 -30.22 58.11 -96.30
C GLY A 356 -29.16 57.52 -95.30
N HIS A 357 -29.32 57.69 -93.98
CA HIS A 357 -28.58 56.94 -92.90
C HIS A 357 -27.04 57.24 -92.81
N THR A 358 -26.16 56.67 -91.94
CA THR A 358 -26.18 55.47 -91.04
C THR A 358 -25.39 55.70 -89.72
N THR A 359 -24.73 54.69 -89.12
CA THR A 359 -24.19 54.66 -87.73
C THR A 359 -22.91 53.79 -87.57
N LEU A 360 -22.31 53.79 -86.36
CA LEU A 360 -21.34 52.83 -85.76
C LEU A 360 -19.82 52.97 -86.03
N GLN A 361 -19.08 53.52 -85.04
CA GLN A 361 -17.70 53.13 -84.68
C GLN A 361 -17.40 53.37 -83.19
N HIS A 362 -17.19 52.32 -82.38
CA HIS A 362 -16.53 52.38 -81.05
C HIS A 362 -16.10 50.96 -80.62
N SER A 363 -14.83 50.60 -80.77
CA SER A 363 -14.35 49.24 -80.46
C SER A 363 -12.86 49.10 -80.08
N LYS A 364 -12.18 50.18 -79.64
CA LYS A 364 -10.74 50.13 -79.26
C LYS A 364 -10.37 50.62 -77.85
N SER A 365 -11.26 51.29 -77.11
CA SER A 365 -10.89 51.98 -75.86
C SER A 365 -10.85 51.12 -74.57
N LEU A 366 -11.04 49.79 -74.66
CA LEU A 366 -11.30 48.93 -73.49
C LEU A 366 -10.23 47.90 -73.14
N HIS A 367 -9.19 47.70 -73.95
CA HIS A 367 -8.06 46.82 -73.58
C HIS A 367 -6.96 47.57 -72.82
N GLU A 368 -6.54 48.72 -73.33
CA GLU A 368 -5.43 49.53 -72.81
C GLU A 368 -5.64 49.93 -71.34
N MET A 369 -6.87 50.33 -70.97
CA MET A 369 -7.24 50.70 -69.59
C MET A 369 -7.25 49.51 -68.62
N ILE A 370 -7.41 48.27 -69.10
CA ILE A 370 -7.35 47.05 -68.29
C ILE A 370 -5.89 46.61 -68.06
N GLU A 371 -4.97 46.97 -68.96
CA GLU A 371 -3.54 46.67 -68.84
C GLU A 371 -2.90 47.56 -67.76
N ILE A 372 -3.12 48.87 -67.82
CA ILE A 372 -2.59 49.86 -66.87
C ILE A 372 -3.01 49.53 -65.43
N LEU A 373 -4.30 49.23 -65.20
CA LEU A 373 -4.82 48.86 -63.86
C LEU A 373 -4.21 47.54 -63.33
N LYS A 374 -3.74 46.63 -64.19
CA LYS A 374 -3.01 45.42 -63.76
C LYS A 374 -1.57 45.73 -63.35
N GLU A 375 -0.95 46.76 -63.92
CA GLU A 375 0.41 47.16 -63.56
C GLU A 375 0.46 47.97 -62.26
N GLU A 376 -0.49 48.89 -62.05
CA GLU A 376 -0.66 49.60 -60.76
C GLU A 376 -0.93 48.63 -59.60
N LEU A 377 -1.75 47.59 -59.83
CA LEU A 377 -2.02 46.57 -58.82
C LEU A 377 -0.75 45.73 -58.54
N LYS A 378 0.05 45.39 -59.56
CA LYS A 378 1.35 44.70 -59.38
C LYS A 378 2.39 45.55 -58.64
N SER A 379 2.45 46.86 -58.87
CA SER A 379 3.40 47.74 -58.18
C SER A 379 3.03 47.87 -56.69
N LYS A 380 1.75 48.06 -56.36
CA LYS A 380 1.25 48.08 -54.98
C LYS A 380 1.48 46.75 -54.25
N PHE A 381 1.36 45.61 -54.92
CA PHE A 381 1.72 44.31 -54.34
C PHE A 381 3.23 44.12 -54.09
N LYS A 382 4.12 44.78 -54.86
CA LYS A 382 5.56 44.81 -54.56
C LYS A 382 5.88 45.69 -53.35
N GLU A 383 5.27 46.87 -53.24
CA GLU A 383 5.41 47.75 -52.06
C GLU A 383 4.98 47.02 -50.77
N LEU A 384 3.80 46.38 -50.77
CA LEU A 384 3.30 45.61 -49.64
C LEU A 384 4.22 44.43 -49.25
N ASN A 385 4.75 43.68 -50.22
CA ASN A 385 5.70 42.59 -49.92
C ASN A 385 7.02 43.10 -49.30
N ASN A 386 7.52 44.25 -49.76
CA ASN A 386 8.74 44.84 -49.18
C ASN A 386 8.53 45.27 -47.73
N ILE A 387 7.39 45.89 -47.42
CA ILE A 387 7.00 46.21 -46.04
C ILE A 387 6.84 44.93 -45.19
N MET A 388 6.25 43.88 -45.75
CA MET A 388 6.02 42.61 -45.04
C MET A 388 7.30 41.79 -44.79
N ASN A 389 8.35 41.96 -45.60
CA ASN A 389 9.62 41.24 -45.47
C ASN A 389 10.51 41.76 -44.34
N LEU A 390 10.30 42.99 -43.85
CA LEU A 390 11.10 43.59 -42.77
C LEU A 390 10.94 42.95 -41.38
N ASN A 391 10.02 41.99 -41.21
CA ASN A 391 9.79 41.33 -39.92
C ASN A 391 9.52 39.81 -40.05
N GLN A 392 10.57 39.04 -40.40
CA GLN A 392 10.52 37.56 -40.47
C GLN A 392 9.90 36.90 -39.22
N LYS A 393 10.16 37.44 -38.02
CA LYS A 393 9.64 36.92 -36.74
C LYS A 393 8.11 36.97 -36.67
N ASN A 394 7.49 38.03 -37.21
CA ASN A 394 6.04 38.16 -37.27
C ASN A 394 5.44 37.24 -38.33
N LYS A 395 6.11 37.04 -39.47
CA LYS A 395 5.68 36.10 -40.52
C LYS A 395 5.58 34.66 -39.98
N LEU A 396 6.54 34.22 -39.17
CA LEU A 396 6.50 32.90 -38.53
C LEU A 396 5.39 32.80 -37.47
N ASN A 397 5.22 33.84 -36.64
CA ASN A 397 4.18 33.87 -35.61
C ASN A 397 2.77 33.90 -36.21
N ILE A 398 2.53 34.67 -37.27
CA ILE A 398 1.25 34.68 -37.99
C ILE A 398 1.00 33.33 -38.64
N LYS A 399 2.00 32.68 -39.24
CA LYS A 399 1.83 31.33 -39.81
C LYS A 399 1.43 30.32 -38.73
N LYS A 400 2.12 30.29 -37.59
CA LYS A 400 1.77 29.43 -36.44
C LYS A 400 0.40 29.75 -35.84
N PHE A 401 -0.02 31.03 -35.84
CA PHE A 401 -1.35 31.44 -35.42
C PHE A 401 -2.43 30.95 -36.39
N MET A 402 -2.18 31.02 -37.70
CA MET A 402 -3.09 30.48 -38.72
C MET A 402 -3.15 28.94 -38.68
N GLU A 403 -2.03 28.26 -38.46
CA GLU A 403 -1.95 26.80 -38.30
C GLU A 403 -2.70 26.33 -37.04
N THR A 404 -2.47 26.97 -35.89
CA THR A 404 -3.22 26.66 -34.65
C THR A 404 -4.70 27.01 -34.76
N LYS A 405 -5.06 28.11 -35.44
CA LYS A 405 -6.48 28.42 -35.71
C LYS A 405 -7.12 27.43 -36.69
N GLY A 406 -6.41 26.98 -37.71
CA GLY A 406 -6.83 25.89 -38.60
C GLY A 406 -7.15 24.63 -37.82
N LEU A 407 -6.22 24.17 -36.96
CA LEU A 407 -6.44 23.00 -36.10
C LEU A 407 -7.64 23.17 -35.15
N THR A 408 -7.85 24.35 -34.56
CA THR A 408 -9.08 24.59 -33.74
C THR A 408 -10.36 24.60 -34.58
N ILE A 409 -10.30 24.99 -35.85
CA ILE A 409 -11.46 24.95 -36.76
C ILE A 409 -11.77 23.50 -37.17
N GLU A 410 -10.74 22.67 -37.41
CA GLU A 410 -10.91 21.23 -37.67
C GLU A 410 -11.45 20.49 -36.44
N GLN A 411 -10.96 20.80 -35.24
CA GLN A 411 -11.48 20.28 -33.97
C GLN A 411 -12.95 20.67 -33.76
N LEU A 412 -13.31 21.95 -33.93
CA LEU A 412 -14.70 22.41 -33.81
C LEU A 412 -15.63 21.81 -34.89
N GLN A 413 -15.13 21.55 -36.10
CA GLN A 413 -15.89 20.83 -37.13
C GLN A 413 -16.09 19.34 -36.77
N TYR A 414 -15.10 18.71 -36.16
CA TYR A 414 -15.20 17.33 -35.66
C TYR A 414 -16.18 17.24 -34.47
N GLU A 415 -16.06 18.12 -33.48
CA GLU A 415 -16.99 18.21 -32.34
C GLU A 415 -18.43 18.45 -32.81
N LEU A 416 -18.64 19.38 -33.75
CA LEU A 416 -19.95 19.62 -34.36
C LEU A 416 -20.50 18.36 -35.05
N ALA A 417 -19.68 17.63 -35.80
CA ALA A 417 -20.08 16.38 -36.43
C ALA A 417 -20.43 15.27 -35.42
N VAL A 418 -19.70 15.19 -34.29
CA VAL A 418 -20.00 14.28 -33.18
C VAL A 418 -21.32 14.65 -32.49
N VAL A 419 -21.56 15.94 -32.23
CA VAL A 419 -22.82 16.43 -31.62
C VAL A 419 -24.02 16.20 -32.55
N CYS A 420 -23.89 16.48 -33.85
CA CYS A 420 -24.94 16.16 -34.83
C CYS A 420 -25.22 14.65 -34.89
N LYS A 421 -24.19 13.79 -34.84
CA LYS A 421 -24.41 12.34 -34.78
C LYS A 421 -25.13 11.93 -33.49
N ALA A 422 -24.72 12.45 -32.34
CA ALA A 422 -25.35 12.14 -31.05
C ALA A 422 -26.83 12.58 -31.00
N HIS A 423 -27.15 13.73 -31.61
CA HIS A 423 -28.52 14.20 -31.81
C HIS A 423 -29.35 13.23 -32.67
N ASP A 424 -28.82 12.81 -33.82
CA ASP A 424 -29.53 11.92 -34.74
C ASP A 424 -29.70 10.50 -34.16
N ASP A 425 -28.69 9.98 -33.45
CA ASP A 425 -28.76 8.71 -32.72
C ASP A 425 -29.73 8.80 -31.52
N MET A 426 -29.84 9.95 -30.83
CA MET A 426 -30.87 10.20 -29.82
C MET A 426 -32.27 10.20 -30.42
N ILE A 427 -32.50 10.88 -31.55
CA ILE A 427 -33.80 10.86 -32.25
C ILE A 427 -34.19 9.43 -32.60
N ARG A 428 -33.29 8.65 -33.20
CA ARG A 428 -33.51 7.22 -33.52
C ARG A 428 -33.84 6.39 -32.28
N SER A 429 -33.19 6.65 -31.15
CA SER A 429 -33.46 5.98 -29.87
C SER A 429 -34.86 6.33 -29.33
N TYR A 430 -35.29 7.58 -29.44
CA TYR A 430 -36.64 8.00 -29.06
C TYR A 430 -37.72 7.46 -30.00
N GLU A 431 -37.52 7.51 -31.32
CA GLU A 431 -38.42 6.88 -32.29
C GLU A 431 -38.54 5.36 -32.07
N GLY A 432 -37.42 4.69 -31.76
CA GLY A 432 -37.40 3.27 -31.41
C GLY A 432 -38.23 2.97 -30.15
N LYS A 433 -38.10 3.79 -29.11
CA LYS A 433 -38.91 3.66 -27.88
C LYS A 433 -40.39 3.98 -28.11
N LEU A 434 -40.72 5.03 -28.88
CA LEU A 434 -42.11 5.36 -29.21
C LEU A 434 -42.80 4.20 -29.94
N LYS A 435 -42.11 3.58 -30.91
CA LYS A 435 -42.57 2.35 -31.58
C LYS A 435 -42.70 1.16 -30.63
N GLN A 436 -41.79 0.97 -29.67
CA GLN A 436 -41.92 -0.07 -28.62
C GLN A 436 -43.14 0.15 -27.72
N PHE A 437 -43.56 1.39 -27.49
CA PHE A 437 -44.80 1.73 -26.76
C PHE A 437 -46.06 1.77 -27.66
N GLY A 438 -45.96 1.35 -28.93
CA GLY A 438 -47.09 1.36 -29.87
C GLY A 438 -47.57 2.75 -30.28
N ILE A 439 -46.78 3.81 -30.02
CA ILE A 439 -47.10 5.18 -30.40
C ILE A 439 -46.59 5.42 -31.82
N ASP A 440 -47.51 5.59 -32.76
CA ASP A 440 -47.18 5.74 -34.17
C ASP A 440 -46.62 7.15 -34.47
N ASN A 441 -45.59 7.22 -35.33
CA ASN A 441 -44.80 8.45 -35.56
C ASN A 441 -45.62 9.57 -36.24
N SER A 442 -46.83 9.26 -36.73
CA SER A 442 -47.77 10.19 -37.36
C SER A 442 -48.38 11.23 -36.40
N VAL A 443 -48.34 10.98 -35.08
CA VAL A 443 -48.99 11.83 -34.06
C VAL A 443 -48.13 13.06 -33.66
N GLN A 444 -46.84 13.09 -34.06
CA GLN A 444 -45.91 14.15 -33.67
C GLN A 444 -46.19 15.47 -34.43
N ARG A 445 -46.89 16.41 -33.77
CA ARG A 445 -47.17 17.76 -34.30
C ARG A 445 -45.92 18.62 -34.56
N PHE A 446 -44.75 18.20 -34.08
CA PHE A 446 -43.45 18.83 -34.31
C PHE A 446 -42.52 17.82 -34.99
N LYS A 447 -42.01 18.16 -36.18
CA LYS A 447 -40.86 17.47 -36.77
C LYS A 447 -39.59 18.01 -36.10
N PRO A 448 -38.64 17.17 -35.66
CA PRO A 448 -37.35 17.64 -35.19
C PRO A 448 -36.60 18.33 -36.35
N LEU A 449 -35.97 19.47 -36.06
CA LEU A 449 -35.33 20.30 -37.07
C LEU A 449 -33.96 19.73 -37.47
N ALA A 450 -33.93 18.88 -38.49
CA ALA A 450 -32.67 18.38 -39.05
C ALA A 450 -31.84 19.53 -39.67
N PRO A 451 -30.54 19.67 -39.35
CA PRO A 451 -29.71 20.75 -39.88
C PRO A 451 -29.25 20.44 -41.32
N GLU A 452 -30.08 20.80 -42.30
CA GLU A 452 -29.95 20.40 -43.72
C GLU A 452 -28.61 20.75 -44.42
N ASN A 453 -27.78 21.63 -43.85
CA ASN A 453 -26.54 22.13 -44.47
C ASN A 453 -25.26 21.94 -43.62
N ILE A 454 -25.28 21.11 -42.55
CA ILE A 454 -24.03 20.74 -41.85
C ILE A 454 -23.36 19.59 -42.59
N ARG A 455 -22.04 19.70 -42.84
CA ARG A 455 -21.23 18.65 -43.47
C ARG A 455 -21.31 17.37 -42.65
N ARG A 456 -21.91 16.31 -43.21
CA ARG A 456 -21.95 14.98 -42.58
C ARG A 456 -20.51 14.48 -42.39
N GLY A 457 -20.23 13.95 -41.19
CA GLY A 457 -18.94 13.33 -40.89
C GLY A 457 -18.66 12.09 -41.76
N PRO A 458 -17.45 11.51 -41.70
CA PRO A 458 -16.93 10.55 -42.69
C PRO A 458 -17.67 9.19 -42.75
N ALA A 459 -18.70 8.96 -41.93
CA ALA A 459 -19.56 7.77 -41.98
C ALA A 459 -20.89 8.08 -42.71
N GLY A 460 -20.81 8.41 -44.00
CA GLY A 460 -21.95 8.82 -44.84
C GLY A 460 -22.94 7.71 -45.23
N LEU A 461 -23.33 6.84 -44.29
CA LEU A 461 -24.26 5.72 -44.55
C LEU A 461 -25.72 6.21 -44.61
N VAL A 462 -26.13 6.60 -45.82
CA VAL A 462 -27.53 6.81 -46.17
C VAL A 462 -28.21 5.46 -46.37
N THR A 463 -28.86 4.94 -45.33
CA THR A 463 -29.88 3.91 -45.48
C THR A 463 -31.10 4.53 -46.16
N LYS A 464 -31.10 4.56 -47.50
CA LYS A 464 -32.35 4.71 -48.27
C LYS A 464 -33.26 3.55 -47.88
N ASN A 465 -34.47 3.86 -47.45
CA ASN A 465 -35.64 3.00 -47.54
C ASN A 465 -36.82 3.88 -47.97
N LEU A 466 -37.84 3.25 -48.56
CA LEU A 466 -38.98 3.90 -49.20
C LEU A 466 -39.93 4.55 -48.17
#